data_AF-A0A949X4G8-F1
#
_entry.id   AF-A0A949X4G8-F1
#
_cell.length_a   1.000
_cell.length_b   1.000
_cell.length_c   1.000
_cell.angle_alpha   90.00
_cell.angle_beta   90.00
_cell.angle_gamma   90.00
#
_symmetry.space_group_name_H-M   'P 1'
#
loop_
_entity.id
_entity.type
_entity.pdbx_description
1 polymer ?
#
loop_
_entity_poly.entity_id
_entity_poly.type
_entity_poly.pdbx_seq_one_letter_code
_entity_poly.pdbx_strand_id
1 'polypeptide(L)'
;MNKSLMLPSGILAEEADYKNQIIDEYNNNPFVQALPTIRTKEEIVTILNQNLKISKKELELDEYVRIHMLQRTYKGVFQVLPIHIKVFNMIDTLMRQGYIDRNPFNPEYIRHINKLGNKLINKDFSMSVNSNFVTTASCGLLIGFSGMGKTRIVNKILENTPQLIYHSNYNNTNFNAIQVTWIKLEAPHNSSLKALTLQFFMKIDELIGSRNMERYAVKNLSVDAMLPIMGQLANNINLGLLVIDELQHLNKNTSQIMNYFVALMNTFGVAILLIGTPACYDMLTGELRIARRVTGSGEIIWNNMKNDKEFRLFINGIWKNQYVRNRANLDEEIINLFYEKTQGISDLVVKLFVSTQKVAIERNIETITKELVEKVWDKEFKLLKPMISSIASNNRAKMFKYEDIRVLESNSIIKKAKAVEKNSLGEKEGTIKENILKGKKKKIKISGLEGNDIRRIIVEGIKQGKNNYEALIDAGVIVSMDMILIGSVV
;
A
#
# COMPACT_ATOMS: atom_id res chain seq x y z
N MET A 1 -20.23 -23.88 14.20
CA MET A 1 -19.45 -22.98 15.07
C MET A 1 -18.09 -23.61 15.20
N ASN A 2 -17.04 -22.98 14.66
CA ASN A 2 -15.67 -23.45 14.88
C ASN A 2 -15.37 -23.33 16.38
N LYS A 3 -14.70 -24.34 16.95
CA LYS A 3 -14.23 -24.21 18.34
C LYS A 3 -13.21 -23.08 18.40
N SER A 4 -13.13 -22.41 19.54
CA SER A 4 -12.19 -21.32 19.77
C SER A 4 -11.39 -21.58 21.03
N LEU A 5 -10.08 -21.33 20.97
CA LEU A 5 -9.17 -21.40 22.11
C LEU A 5 -8.82 -19.99 22.58
N MET A 6 -8.95 -19.73 23.88
CA MET A 6 -8.46 -18.47 24.45
C MET A 6 -6.96 -18.58 24.73
N LEU A 7 -6.17 -17.72 24.10
CA LEU A 7 -4.73 -17.64 24.32
C LEU A 7 -4.42 -16.88 25.63
N PRO A 8 -3.19 -16.95 26.16
CA PRO A 8 -2.78 -16.18 27.36
C PRO A 8 -2.95 -14.66 27.24
N SER A 9 -2.97 -14.13 26.01
CA SER A 9 -3.30 -12.73 25.71
C SER A 9 -4.77 -12.35 25.97
N GLY A 10 -5.66 -13.34 26.11
CA GLY A 10 -7.11 -13.16 26.13
C GLY A 10 -7.76 -13.11 24.74
N ILE A 11 -6.97 -13.27 23.66
CA ILE A 11 -7.50 -13.30 22.30
C ILE A 11 -7.96 -14.72 21.95
N LEU A 12 -9.07 -14.82 21.23
CA LEU A 12 -9.61 -16.08 20.72
C LEU A 12 -8.88 -16.47 19.42
N ALA A 13 -8.30 -17.67 19.41
CA ALA A 13 -7.81 -18.34 18.21
C ALA A 13 -8.90 -19.29 17.68
N GLU A 14 -9.11 -19.30 16.37
CA GLU A 14 -10.05 -20.21 15.70
C GLU A 14 -9.41 -21.59 15.54
N GLU A 15 -10.17 -22.67 15.78
CA GLU A 15 -9.70 -24.03 15.48
C GLU A 15 -9.49 -24.19 13.98
N ALA A 16 -8.38 -24.81 13.61
CA ALA A 16 -8.05 -25.09 12.23
C ALA A 16 -9.13 -25.96 11.56
N ASP A 17 -9.72 -25.42 10.50
CA ASP A 17 -10.65 -26.11 9.61
C ASP A 17 -9.93 -26.41 8.30
N TYR A 18 -9.42 -27.64 8.16
CA TYR A 18 -8.59 -28.04 7.02
C TYR A 18 -9.45 -28.31 5.78
N LYS A 19 -9.47 -27.35 4.86
CA LYS A 19 -10.25 -27.42 3.63
C LYS A 19 -9.39 -27.90 2.47
N ASN A 20 -9.97 -28.76 1.65
CA ASN A 20 -9.41 -29.06 0.33
C ASN A 20 -9.37 -27.79 -0.51
N GLN A 21 -8.17 -27.47 -0.98
CA GLN A 21 -7.87 -26.34 -1.85
C GLN A 21 -7.95 -26.79 -3.30
N ILE A 22 -8.27 -25.85 -4.20
CA ILE A 22 -8.39 -26.08 -5.64
C ILE A 22 -7.03 -26.42 -6.27
N ILE A 23 -5.94 -25.90 -5.69
CA ILE A 23 -4.57 -26.09 -6.14
C ILE A 23 -3.97 -27.26 -5.35
N ASP A 24 -3.54 -28.31 -6.06
CA ASP A 24 -3.08 -29.55 -5.43
C ASP A 24 -1.87 -29.34 -4.51
N GLU A 25 -0.94 -28.46 -4.89
CA GLU A 25 0.24 -28.14 -4.08
C GLU A 25 -0.14 -27.58 -2.71
N TYR A 26 -1.31 -26.94 -2.57
CA TYR A 26 -1.77 -26.35 -1.31
C TYR A 26 -2.34 -27.38 -0.34
N ASN A 27 -2.75 -28.56 -0.84
CA ASN A 27 -3.33 -29.61 -0.01
C ASN A 27 -2.30 -30.38 0.83
N ASN A 28 -1.01 -30.18 0.57
CA ASN A 28 0.07 -30.82 1.33
C ASN A 28 0.49 -30.02 2.56
N ASN A 29 -0.04 -28.81 2.77
CA ASN A 29 0.39 -27.90 3.83
C ASN A 29 -0.78 -27.53 4.75
N PRO A 30 -0.75 -27.93 6.04
CA PRO A 30 -1.85 -27.66 6.97
C PRO A 30 -2.13 -26.16 7.15
N PHE A 31 -1.10 -25.30 7.08
CA PHE A 31 -1.28 -23.87 7.23
C PHE A 31 -2.03 -23.24 6.05
N VAL A 32 -1.85 -23.77 4.85
CA VAL A 32 -2.57 -23.29 3.66
C VAL A 32 -4.01 -23.84 3.64
N GLN A 33 -4.20 -25.10 4.04
CA GLN A 33 -5.53 -25.70 4.11
C GLN A 33 -6.44 -25.06 5.16
N ALA A 34 -5.85 -24.53 6.25
CA ALA A 34 -6.60 -23.82 7.29
C ALA A 34 -7.01 -22.39 6.89
N LEU A 35 -6.43 -21.83 5.81
CA LEU A 35 -6.89 -20.55 5.27
C LEU A 35 -8.24 -20.68 4.56
N PRO A 36 -9.01 -19.58 4.45
CA PRO A 36 -10.19 -19.56 3.59
C PRO A 36 -9.87 -20.06 2.17
N THR A 37 -10.82 -20.69 1.48
CA THR A 37 -10.62 -21.11 0.09
C THR A 37 -10.42 -19.90 -0.84
N ILE A 38 -9.78 -20.13 -1.98
CA ILE A 38 -9.67 -19.12 -3.04
C ILE A 38 -11.09 -18.72 -3.46
N ARG A 39 -11.33 -17.40 -3.52
CA ARG A 39 -12.65 -16.83 -3.74
C ARG A 39 -12.80 -16.33 -5.18
N THR A 40 -14.01 -16.47 -5.70
CA THR A 40 -14.46 -15.86 -6.95
C THR A 40 -14.57 -14.34 -6.80
N LYS A 41 -14.66 -13.61 -7.92
CA LYS A 41 -14.80 -12.14 -7.89
C LYS A 41 -16.09 -11.72 -7.18
N GLU A 42 -17.16 -12.47 -7.38
CA GLU A 42 -18.49 -12.25 -6.83
C GLU A 42 -18.49 -12.39 -5.30
N GLU A 43 -17.80 -13.41 -4.78
CA GLU A 43 -17.61 -13.61 -3.34
C GLU A 43 -16.75 -12.50 -2.73
N ILE A 44 -15.66 -12.10 -3.39
CA ILE A 44 -14.81 -10.99 -2.96
C ILE A 44 -15.64 -9.70 -2.86
N VAL A 45 -16.44 -9.39 -3.89
CA VAL A 45 -17.33 -8.23 -3.86
C VAL A 45 -18.28 -8.33 -2.68
N THR A 46 -18.89 -9.48 -2.45
CA THR A 46 -19.87 -9.70 -1.37
C THR A 46 -19.27 -9.44 0.01
N ILE A 47 -18.07 -9.96 0.28
CA ILE A 47 -17.37 -9.82 1.56
C ILE A 47 -16.88 -8.39 1.78
N LEU A 48 -16.39 -7.74 0.72
CA LEU A 48 -15.92 -6.35 0.80
C LEU A 48 -17.07 -5.34 0.82
N ASN A 49 -18.27 -5.71 0.37
CA ASN A 49 -19.41 -4.82 0.32
C ASN A 49 -19.84 -4.44 1.73
N GLN A 50 -20.04 -3.15 1.96
CA GLN A 50 -20.63 -2.65 3.19
C GLN A 50 -21.52 -1.47 2.87
N ASN A 51 -22.82 -1.73 3.01
CA ASN A 51 -23.86 -0.76 2.75
C ASN A 51 -24.39 -0.24 4.07
N LEU A 52 -24.22 1.06 4.28
CA LEU A 52 -24.87 1.77 5.37
C LEU A 52 -26.39 1.73 5.13
N LYS A 53 -27.12 1.09 6.05
CA LYS A 53 -28.58 1.13 6.03
C LYS A 53 -29.04 2.42 6.71
N ILE A 54 -29.66 3.30 5.92
CA ILE A 54 -30.33 4.52 6.39
C ILE A 54 -31.83 4.26 6.32
N SER A 55 -32.49 4.25 7.47
CA SER A 55 -33.94 4.07 7.58
C SER A 55 -34.68 5.38 7.32
N LYS A 56 -35.95 5.30 6.92
CA LYS A 56 -36.79 6.51 6.73
C LYS A 56 -36.96 7.30 8.03
N LYS A 57 -37.10 6.61 9.16
CA LYS A 57 -37.22 7.24 10.49
C LYS A 57 -36.00 8.10 10.85
N GLU A 58 -34.79 7.66 10.46
CA GLU A 58 -33.57 8.43 10.70
C GLU A 58 -33.53 9.77 9.93
N LEU A 59 -34.21 9.85 8.78
CA LEU A 59 -34.30 11.08 7.98
C LEU A 59 -35.26 12.12 8.60
N GLU A 60 -36.21 11.65 9.41
CA GLU A 60 -37.21 12.49 10.08
C GLU A 60 -36.71 13.06 11.41
N LEU A 61 -35.60 12.53 11.95
CA LEU A 61 -34.99 13.01 13.18
C LEU A 61 -34.56 14.47 13.09
N ASP A 62 -34.42 15.07 14.27
CA ASP A 62 -33.95 16.44 14.42
C ASP A 62 -32.58 16.66 13.80
N GLU A 63 -32.35 17.91 13.39
CA GLU A 63 -31.13 18.38 12.74
C GLU A 63 -29.86 17.92 13.47
N TYR A 64 -29.76 18.21 14.77
CA TYR A 64 -28.60 17.91 15.59
C TYR A 64 -28.28 16.40 15.61
N VAL A 65 -29.30 15.54 15.63
CA VAL A 65 -29.12 14.08 15.60
C VAL A 65 -28.61 13.63 14.24
N ARG A 66 -29.19 14.12 13.14
CA ARG A 66 -28.76 13.77 11.77
C ARG A 66 -27.32 14.20 11.49
N ILE A 67 -26.87 15.33 12.03
CA ILE A 67 -25.47 15.78 11.96
C ILE A 67 -24.52 14.75 12.61
N HIS A 68 -24.89 14.17 13.75
CA HIS A 68 -24.11 13.08 14.36
C HIS A 68 -24.16 11.81 13.49
N MET A 69 -25.30 11.49 12.89
CA MET A 69 -25.44 10.31 12.02
C MET A 69 -24.62 10.41 10.73
N LEU A 70 -24.38 11.61 10.19
CA LEU A 70 -23.51 11.83 9.03
C LEU A 70 -22.10 11.24 9.21
N GLN A 71 -21.58 11.17 10.45
CA GLN A 71 -20.28 10.57 10.74
C GLN A 71 -20.22 9.08 10.38
N ARG A 72 -21.37 8.39 10.37
CA ARG A 72 -21.48 6.99 9.94
C ARG A 72 -21.09 6.82 8.48
N THR A 73 -21.19 7.86 7.65
CA THR A 73 -20.82 7.79 6.22
C THR A 73 -19.34 7.46 6.04
N TYR A 74 -18.45 8.04 6.83
CA TYR A 74 -17.00 7.80 6.73
C TYR A 74 -16.61 6.33 6.96
N LYS A 75 -17.24 5.68 7.94
CA LYS A 75 -16.94 4.27 8.29
C LYS A 75 -17.84 3.28 7.55
N GLY A 76 -19.10 3.62 7.34
CA GLY A 76 -20.16 2.70 6.90
C GLY A 76 -20.33 2.59 5.39
N VAL A 77 -19.75 3.50 4.59
CA VAL A 77 -19.88 3.45 3.12
C VAL A 77 -18.62 2.89 2.49
N PHE A 78 -18.71 1.74 1.83
CA PHE A 78 -17.60 1.15 1.08
C PHE A 78 -18.09 0.62 -0.28
N GLN A 79 -17.87 1.41 -1.34
CA GLN A 79 -18.16 0.97 -2.70
C GLN A 79 -16.98 0.16 -3.24
N VAL A 80 -17.24 -1.10 -3.60
CA VAL A 80 -16.21 -1.98 -4.18
C VAL A 80 -15.87 -1.53 -5.60
N LEU A 81 -14.58 -1.45 -5.92
CA LEU A 81 -14.01 -1.05 -7.20
C LEU A 81 -13.09 -2.16 -7.75
N PRO A 82 -12.80 -2.20 -9.07
CA PRO A 82 -11.92 -3.21 -9.65
C PRO A 82 -10.53 -3.28 -9.01
N ILE A 83 -9.98 -2.15 -8.58
CA ILE A 83 -8.69 -2.09 -7.89
C ILE A 83 -8.71 -2.83 -6.54
N HIS A 84 -9.85 -2.85 -5.83
CA HIS A 84 -9.98 -3.58 -4.57
C HIS A 84 -9.85 -5.09 -4.76
N ILE A 85 -10.35 -5.62 -5.89
CA ILE A 85 -10.22 -7.03 -6.24
C ILE A 85 -8.75 -7.38 -6.51
N LYS A 86 -8.01 -6.48 -7.17
CA LYS A 86 -6.55 -6.66 -7.38
C LYS A 86 -5.80 -6.72 -6.05
N VAL A 87 -6.10 -5.80 -5.12
CA VAL A 87 -5.49 -5.76 -3.79
C VAL A 87 -5.83 -7.02 -2.99
N PHE A 88 -7.08 -7.48 -3.05
CA PHE A 88 -7.51 -8.75 -2.44
C PHE A 88 -6.68 -9.92 -2.93
N ASN A 89 -6.60 -10.09 -4.25
CA ASN A 89 -5.86 -11.21 -4.85
C ASN A 89 -4.36 -11.15 -4.50
N MET A 90 -3.77 -9.95 -4.46
CA MET A 90 -2.38 -9.78 -4.06
C MET A 90 -2.16 -10.21 -2.60
N ILE A 91 -3.03 -9.80 -1.68
CA ILE A 91 -2.92 -10.19 -0.25
C ILE A 91 -3.14 -11.70 -0.07
N ASP A 92 -4.17 -12.28 -0.68
CA ASP A 92 -4.45 -13.72 -0.60
C ASP A 92 -3.26 -14.54 -1.15
N THR A 93 -2.72 -14.12 -2.30
CA THR A 93 -1.53 -14.75 -2.88
C THR A 93 -0.32 -14.65 -1.95
N LEU A 94 0.02 -13.44 -1.46
CA LEU A 94 1.16 -13.25 -0.57
C LEU A 94 1.05 -14.09 0.70
N MET A 95 -0.14 -14.12 1.31
CA MET A 95 -0.36 -14.90 2.54
C MET A 95 -0.12 -16.39 2.31
N ARG A 96 -0.61 -16.96 1.19
CA ARG A 96 -0.36 -18.36 0.85
C ARG A 96 1.11 -18.62 0.52
N GLN A 97 1.75 -17.75 -0.25
CA GLN A 97 3.18 -17.85 -0.57
C GLN A 97 4.06 -17.83 0.69
N GLY A 98 3.65 -17.10 1.73
CA GLY A 98 4.32 -17.11 3.03
C GLY A 98 4.30 -18.46 3.75
N TYR A 99 3.45 -19.40 3.32
CA TYR A 99 3.32 -20.73 3.91
C TYR A 99 3.84 -21.87 3.04
N ILE A 100 3.81 -21.76 1.70
CA ILE A 100 4.07 -22.89 0.78
C ILE A 100 5.35 -23.66 1.15
N ASP A 101 6.49 -22.96 1.23
CA ASP A 101 7.78 -23.59 1.54
C ASP A 101 7.89 -24.02 3.01
N ARG A 102 7.04 -23.46 3.88
CA ARG A 102 7.08 -23.59 5.34
C ARG A 102 6.11 -24.63 5.87
N ASN A 103 6.14 -25.80 5.24
CA ASN A 103 5.32 -26.93 5.65
C ASN A 103 5.90 -27.60 6.92
N PRO A 104 5.17 -27.64 8.04
CA PRO A 104 5.66 -28.21 9.30
C PRO A 104 5.87 -29.73 9.23
N PHE A 105 5.37 -30.40 8.19
CA PHE A 105 5.61 -31.82 7.92
C PHE A 105 6.72 -32.07 6.89
N ASN A 106 7.38 -31.01 6.39
CA ASN A 106 8.55 -31.14 5.52
C ASN A 106 9.84 -31.29 6.37
N PRO A 107 10.57 -32.43 6.29
CA PRO A 107 11.79 -32.64 7.05
C PRO A 107 12.91 -31.63 6.76
N GLU A 108 12.97 -31.07 5.55
CA GLU A 108 13.96 -30.04 5.21
C GLU A 108 13.69 -28.73 5.94
N TYR A 109 12.41 -28.32 5.99
CA TYR A 109 11.98 -27.13 6.72
C TYR A 109 12.28 -27.24 8.22
N ILE A 110 11.92 -28.37 8.84
CA ILE A 110 12.18 -28.63 10.27
C ILE A 110 13.69 -28.52 10.57
N ARG A 111 14.54 -29.15 9.73
CA ARG A 111 16.00 -29.09 9.89
C ARG A 111 16.52 -27.66 9.76
N HIS A 112 15.98 -26.88 8.83
CA HIS A 112 16.35 -25.48 8.63
C HIS A 112 16.01 -24.62 9.86
N ILE A 113 14.79 -24.70 10.39
CA ILE A 113 14.39 -23.95 11.60
C ILE A 113 15.24 -24.34 12.80
N ASN A 114 15.46 -25.63 13.04
CA ASN A 114 16.27 -26.10 14.17
C ASN A 114 17.70 -25.57 14.09
N LYS A 115 18.28 -25.50 12.89
CA LYS A 115 19.61 -24.93 12.67
C LYS A 115 19.66 -23.43 12.95
N LEU A 116 18.64 -22.68 12.52
CA LEU A 116 18.49 -21.25 12.85
C LEU A 116 18.38 -21.03 14.36
N GLY A 117 17.56 -21.84 15.05
CA GLY A 117 17.39 -21.76 16.50
C GLY A 117 18.68 -22.04 17.27
N ASN A 118 19.42 -23.07 16.88
CA ASN A 118 20.70 -23.43 17.51
C ASN A 118 21.76 -22.34 17.36
N LYS A 119 21.83 -21.66 16.21
CA LYS A 119 22.72 -20.51 16.02
C LYS A 119 22.43 -19.38 17.02
N LEU A 120 21.15 -19.04 17.18
CA LEU A 120 20.73 -17.98 18.10
C LEU A 120 21.02 -18.32 19.56
N ILE A 121 20.85 -19.58 19.97
CA ILE A 121 21.25 -20.06 21.30
C ILE A 121 22.75 -19.86 21.51
N ASN A 122 23.55 -20.17 20.50
CA ASN A 122 25.00 -20.00 20.50
C ASN A 122 25.45 -18.54 20.27
N LYS A 123 24.53 -17.58 20.28
CA LYS A 123 24.77 -16.14 20.03
C LYS A 123 25.43 -15.86 18.67
N ASP A 124 25.27 -16.76 17.71
CA ASP A 124 25.62 -16.54 16.32
C ASP A 124 24.44 -15.86 15.60
N PHE A 125 24.60 -14.55 15.35
CA PHE A 125 23.62 -13.73 14.64
C PHE A 125 23.87 -13.71 13.12
N SER A 126 24.77 -14.55 12.60
CA SER A 126 25.01 -14.64 11.16
C SER A 126 23.81 -15.25 10.42
N MET A 127 23.34 -14.52 9.41
CA MET A 127 22.19 -14.89 8.58
C MET A 127 22.49 -16.00 7.56
N SER A 128 23.76 -16.37 7.36
CA SER A 128 24.16 -17.41 6.41
C SER A 128 23.98 -18.81 7.03
N VAL A 129 22.95 -19.51 6.58
CA VAL A 129 22.83 -20.95 6.80
C VAL A 129 23.30 -21.64 5.52
N ASN A 130 24.37 -22.45 5.60
CA ASN A 130 24.65 -23.45 4.56
C ASN A 130 23.51 -24.49 4.62
N SER A 131 22.40 -24.20 3.95
CA SER A 131 21.27 -25.10 3.75
C SER A 131 20.80 -24.96 2.32
N ASN A 132 20.48 -26.08 1.67
CA ASN A 132 19.88 -26.10 0.33
C ASN A 132 18.43 -25.59 0.31
N PHE A 133 17.87 -25.26 1.48
CA PHE A 133 16.53 -24.74 1.64
C PHE A 133 16.52 -23.23 1.30
N VAL A 134 15.96 -22.90 0.13
CA VAL A 134 15.83 -21.52 -0.36
C VAL A 134 14.38 -21.09 -0.19
N THR A 135 14.12 -20.18 0.74
CA THR A 135 12.83 -19.48 0.78
C THR A 135 12.90 -18.27 -0.14
N THR A 136 12.10 -18.25 -1.20
CA THR A 136 11.90 -17.03 -1.99
C THR A 136 10.86 -16.15 -1.29
N ALA A 137 11.30 -15.30 -0.37
CA ALA A 137 10.40 -14.37 0.31
C ALA A 137 9.70 -13.45 -0.71
N SER A 138 8.39 -13.61 -0.83
CA SER A 138 7.52 -12.79 -1.69
C SER A 138 7.34 -11.39 -1.10
N CYS A 139 7.40 -10.36 -1.94
CA CYS A 139 7.18 -8.97 -1.54
C CYS A 139 6.16 -8.33 -2.46
N GLY A 140 5.04 -7.88 -1.93
CA GLY A 140 4.06 -7.06 -2.66
C GLY A 140 4.26 -5.58 -2.38
N LEU A 141 3.88 -4.75 -3.35
CA LEU A 141 3.93 -3.30 -3.23
C LEU A 141 2.59 -2.66 -3.60
N LEU A 142 1.99 -1.93 -2.66
CA LEU A 142 0.79 -1.11 -2.86
C LEU A 142 1.13 0.37 -2.71
N ILE A 143 1.23 1.08 -3.84
CA ILE A 143 1.56 2.49 -3.86
C ILE A 143 0.37 3.28 -4.40
N GLY A 144 0.01 4.38 -3.75
CA GLY A 144 -1.07 5.22 -4.24
C GLY A 144 -1.23 6.52 -3.47
N PHE A 145 -2.05 7.43 -3.97
CA PHE A 145 -2.22 8.75 -3.33
C PHE A 145 -2.77 8.63 -1.92
N SER A 146 -2.45 9.60 -1.09
CA SER A 146 -3.13 9.75 0.20
C SER A 146 -4.63 9.94 -0.03
N GLY A 147 -5.46 9.33 0.82
CA GLY A 147 -6.92 9.42 0.69
C GLY A 147 -7.58 8.51 -0.36
N MET A 148 -6.85 7.61 -1.04
CA MET A 148 -7.47 6.65 -1.97
C MET A 148 -8.14 5.45 -1.30
N GLY A 149 -7.88 5.23 -0.01
CA GLY A 149 -8.47 4.13 0.76
C GLY A 149 -7.61 2.87 0.88
N LYS A 150 -6.30 2.94 0.59
CA LYS A 150 -5.32 1.83 0.69
C LYS A 150 -5.41 1.09 2.03
N THR A 151 -5.17 1.80 3.13
CA THR A 151 -5.23 1.25 4.49
C THR A 151 -6.61 0.67 4.81
N ARG A 152 -7.68 1.31 4.33
CA ARG A 152 -9.05 0.86 4.56
C ARG A 152 -9.35 -0.46 3.86
N ILE A 153 -8.97 -0.62 2.59
CA ILE A 153 -9.17 -1.90 1.89
C ILE A 153 -8.29 -3.01 2.49
N VAL A 154 -7.04 -2.71 2.84
CA VAL A 154 -6.14 -3.70 3.43
C VAL A 154 -6.68 -4.18 4.77
N ASN A 155 -7.03 -3.27 5.69
CA ASN A 155 -7.62 -3.64 6.97
C ASN A 155 -8.87 -4.49 6.78
N LYS A 156 -9.75 -4.11 5.83
CA LYS A 156 -10.96 -4.86 5.54
C LYS A 156 -10.68 -6.29 5.06
N ILE A 157 -9.66 -6.49 4.22
CA ILE A 157 -9.27 -7.83 3.76
C ILE A 157 -8.72 -8.66 4.92
N LEU A 158 -7.85 -8.07 5.73
CA LEU A 158 -7.25 -8.72 6.90
C LEU A 158 -8.29 -9.10 7.95
N GLU A 159 -9.26 -8.23 8.24
CA GLU A 159 -10.38 -8.49 9.16
C GLU A 159 -11.30 -9.63 8.69
N ASN A 160 -11.35 -9.90 7.38
CA ASN A 160 -12.09 -11.03 6.80
C ASN A 160 -11.26 -12.32 6.69
N THR A 161 -10.09 -12.35 7.32
CA THR A 161 -9.18 -13.50 7.38
C THR A 161 -8.85 -13.82 8.83
N PRO A 162 -9.08 -15.06 9.31
CA PRO A 162 -8.80 -15.46 10.69
C PRO A 162 -7.37 -15.11 11.08
N GLN A 163 -7.17 -14.21 12.05
CA GLN A 163 -5.81 -13.74 12.37
C GLN A 163 -4.98 -14.80 13.10
N LEU A 164 -5.64 -15.57 13.97
CA LEU A 164 -5.05 -16.59 14.81
C LEU A 164 -5.80 -17.91 14.59
N ILE A 165 -5.06 -18.91 14.14
CA ILE A 165 -5.57 -20.27 13.95
C ILE A 165 -4.78 -21.19 14.88
N TYR A 166 -5.46 -22.02 15.66
CA TYR A 166 -4.80 -23.06 16.45
C TYR A 166 -5.02 -24.43 15.81
N HIS A 167 -3.96 -25.22 15.81
CA HIS A 167 -3.98 -26.60 15.35
C HIS A 167 -3.86 -27.52 16.56
N SER A 168 -4.63 -28.60 16.55
CA SER A 168 -4.59 -29.64 17.59
C SER A 168 -4.22 -31.00 16.99
N ASN A 169 -4.74 -31.32 15.81
CA ASN A 169 -4.52 -32.57 15.10
C ASN A 169 -4.56 -32.33 13.58
N TYR A 170 -3.64 -32.93 12.84
CA TYR A 170 -3.64 -32.94 11.38
C TYR A 170 -3.34 -34.35 10.87
N ASN A 171 -4.18 -34.88 9.98
CA ASN A 171 -4.06 -36.25 9.42
C ASN A 171 -3.81 -37.33 10.51
N ASN A 172 -4.62 -37.32 11.57
CA ASN A 172 -4.51 -38.22 12.73
C ASN A 172 -3.18 -38.13 13.50
N THR A 173 -2.45 -37.04 13.34
CA THR A 173 -1.21 -36.76 14.05
C THR A 173 -1.41 -35.55 14.95
N ASN A 174 -1.05 -35.66 16.24
CA ASN A 174 -1.07 -34.52 17.15
C ASN A 174 -0.19 -33.40 16.59
N PHE A 175 -0.81 -32.23 16.39
CA PHE A 175 -0.16 -31.09 15.77
C PHE A 175 -0.53 -29.82 16.54
N ASN A 176 0.17 -29.58 17.64
CA ASN A 176 -0.04 -28.42 18.51
C ASN A 176 0.75 -27.23 17.98
N ALA A 177 0.10 -26.38 17.19
CA ALA A 177 0.72 -25.20 16.62
C ALA A 177 -0.23 -24.00 16.66
N ILE A 178 0.35 -22.80 16.80
CA ILE A 178 -0.35 -21.55 16.56
C ILE A 178 0.10 -21.03 15.21
N GLN A 179 -0.85 -20.63 14.39
CA GLN A 179 -0.67 -19.99 13.10
C GLN A 179 -1.17 -18.56 13.17
N VAL A 180 -0.27 -17.60 12.94
CA VAL A 180 -0.60 -16.19 12.80
C VAL A 180 -0.68 -15.86 11.31
N THR A 181 -1.86 -15.61 10.76
CA THR A 181 -1.99 -15.39 9.31
C THR A 181 -1.38 -14.07 8.86
N TRP A 182 -1.47 -13.03 9.69
CA TRP A 182 -0.95 -11.71 9.37
C TRP A 182 -0.60 -10.89 10.61
N ILE A 183 0.42 -10.04 10.47
CA ILE A 183 0.75 -8.94 11.39
C ILE A 183 0.82 -7.66 10.57
N LYS A 184 0.19 -6.60 11.06
CA LYS A 184 0.29 -5.26 10.47
C LYS A 184 1.09 -4.32 11.36
N LEU A 185 2.06 -3.65 10.76
CA LEU A 185 2.90 -2.61 11.34
C LEU A 185 2.66 -1.28 10.62
N GLU A 186 3.00 -0.19 11.28
CA GLU A 186 2.94 1.17 10.73
C GLU A 186 4.32 1.80 10.85
N ALA A 187 4.84 2.28 9.73
CA ALA A 187 6.14 2.94 9.70
C ALA A 187 6.14 4.19 10.62
N PRO A 188 7.07 4.27 11.58
CA PRO A 188 7.07 5.35 12.56
C PRO A 188 7.49 6.69 11.94
N HIS A 189 6.81 7.77 12.31
CA HIS A 189 7.07 9.13 11.78
C HIS A 189 8.49 9.65 12.01
N ASN A 190 9.20 9.12 13.00
CA ASN A 190 10.61 9.48 13.26
C ASN A 190 11.60 8.71 12.39
N SER A 191 11.12 7.92 11.42
CA SER A 191 11.90 7.06 10.53
C SER A 191 12.77 6.03 11.26
N SER A 192 12.40 5.63 12.48
CA SER A 192 13.20 4.72 13.30
C SER A 192 12.94 3.24 12.97
N LEU A 193 13.92 2.58 12.36
CA LEU A 193 13.90 1.13 12.16
C LEU A 193 13.84 0.34 13.47
N LYS A 194 14.43 0.90 14.55
CA LYS A 194 14.33 0.32 15.89
C LYS A 194 12.88 0.37 16.40
N ALA A 195 12.18 1.48 16.21
CA ALA A 195 10.78 1.58 16.62
C ALA A 195 9.89 0.60 15.81
N LEU A 196 10.11 0.47 14.50
CA LEU A 196 9.41 -0.52 13.67
C LEU A 196 9.69 -1.96 14.15
N THR A 197 10.94 -2.27 14.49
CA THR A 197 11.35 -3.57 15.03
C THR A 197 10.68 -3.86 16.37
N LEU A 198 10.64 -2.89 17.28
CA LEU A 198 9.98 -3.04 18.58
C LEU A 198 8.47 -3.20 18.43
N GLN A 199 7.83 -2.49 17.48
CA GLN A 199 6.41 -2.64 17.19
C GLN A 199 6.04 -4.07 16.80
N PHE A 200 6.92 -4.78 16.08
CA PHE A 200 6.72 -6.19 15.76
C PHE A 200 6.66 -7.06 17.02
N PHE A 201 7.60 -6.90 17.96
CA PHE A 201 7.57 -7.65 19.22
C PHE A 201 6.34 -7.32 20.05
N MET A 202 5.94 -6.04 20.12
CA MET A 202 4.70 -5.61 20.79
C MET A 202 3.49 -6.33 20.20
N LYS A 203 3.38 -6.38 18.87
CA LYS A 203 2.25 -7.04 18.20
C LYS A 203 2.20 -8.53 18.47
N ILE A 204 3.34 -9.21 18.55
CA ILE A 204 3.37 -10.62 18.95
C ILE A 204 2.91 -10.78 20.40
N ASP A 205 3.42 -9.97 21.31
CA ASP A 205 3.05 -10.03 22.73
C ASP A 205 1.55 -9.78 22.92
N GLU A 206 0.97 -8.82 22.21
CA GLU A 206 -0.48 -8.58 22.15
C GLU A 206 -1.25 -9.79 21.62
N LEU A 207 -0.75 -10.46 20.58
CA LEU A 207 -1.45 -11.57 19.92
C LEU A 207 -1.45 -12.85 20.75
N ILE A 208 -0.30 -13.28 21.25
CA ILE A 208 -0.13 -14.61 21.85
C ILE A 208 0.18 -14.57 23.37
N GLY A 209 0.33 -13.38 23.96
CA GLY A 209 0.56 -13.21 25.39
C GLY A 209 2.01 -13.50 25.82
N SER A 210 2.96 -13.38 24.89
CA SER A 210 4.39 -13.51 25.16
C SER A 210 4.98 -12.27 25.83
N ARG A 211 6.27 -12.32 26.19
CA ARG A 211 7.03 -11.22 26.82
C ARG A 211 8.28 -10.87 26.03
N ASN A 212 8.18 -10.81 24.70
CA ASN A 212 9.30 -10.50 23.82
C ASN A 212 9.82 -9.07 24.03
N MET A 213 8.93 -8.11 24.28
CA MET A 213 9.31 -6.73 24.55
C MET A 213 10.17 -6.61 25.80
N GLU A 214 9.75 -7.22 26.91
CA GLU A 214 10.56 -7.26 28.13
C GLU A 214 11.92 -7.94 27.87
N ARG A 215 11.92 -9.04 27.12
CA ARG A 215 13.11 -9.84 26.86
C ARG A 215 14.14 -9.16 25.95
N TYR A 216 13.69 -8.44 24.92
CA TYR A 216 14.54 -7.93 23.83
C TYR A 216 14.64 -6.40 23.80
N ALA A 217 13.62 -5.66 24.21
CA ALA A 217 13.68 -4.20 24.26
C ALA A 217 14.55 -3.69 25.42
N VAL A 218 14.43 -4.31 26.61
CA VAL A 218 15.15 -3.89 27.84
C VAL A 218 16.67 -4.08 27.70
N LYS A 219 17.11 -5.03 26.87
CA LYS A 219 18.54 -5.34 26.67
C LYS A 219 19.27 -4.38 25.73
N ASN A 220 18.61 -3.31 25.26
CA ASN A 220 19.18 -2.32 24.33
C ASN A 220 19.87 -2.92 23.10
N LEU A 221 19.32 -4.03 22.58
CA LEU A 221 19.85 -4.68 21.37
C LEU A 221 19.83 -3.72 20.16
N SER A 222 20.82 -3.91 19.28
CA SER A 222 20.84 -3.25 17.97
C SER A 222 19.79 -3.85 17.04
N VAL A 223 19.39 -3.10 16.01
CA VAL A 223 18.45 -3.59 14.99
C VAL A 223 18.99 -4.85 14.32
N ASP A 224 20.29 -4.88 14.01
CA ASP A 224 20.94 -6.03 13.37
C ASP A 224 20.89 -7.29 14.24
N ALA A 225 20.98 -7.16 15.57
CA ALA A 225 20.83 -8.27 16.50
C ALA A 225 19.36 -8.71 16.67
N MET A 226 18.41 -7.77 16.55
CA MET A 226 16.97 -8.06 16.67
C MET A 226 16.41 -8.74 15.43
N LEU A 227 16.91 -8.45 14.23
CA LEU A 227 16.41 -9.02 12.98
C LEU A 227 16.40 -10.57 12.97
N PRO A 228 17.51 -11.28 13.30
CA PRO A 228 17.53 -12.74 13.45
C PRO A 228 16.48 -13.25 14.45
N ILE A 229 16.30 -12.55 15.57
CA ILE A 229 15.33 -12.91 16.61
C ILE A 229 13.91 -12.76 16.08
N MET A 230 13.62 -11.68 15.36
CA MET A 230 12.30 -11.49 14.75
C MET A 230 11.98 -12.60 13.75
N GLY A 231 12.94 -13.01 12.92
CA GLY A 231 12.73 -14.11 11.97
C GLY A 231 12.48 -15.45 12.65
N GLN A 232 13.18 -15.74 13.76
CA GLN A 232 12.89 -16.91 14.57
C GLN A 232 11.48 -16.86 15.16
N LEU A 233 11.07 -15.73 15.74
CA LEU A 233 9.73 -15.57 16.29
C LEU A 233 8.65 -15.70 15.20
N ALA A 234 8.87 -15.09 14.03
CA ALA A 234 7.96 -15.20 12.90
C ALA A 234 7.77 -16.66 12.44
N ASN A 235 8.83 -17.46 12.43
CA ASN A 235 8.75 -18.89 12.15
C ASN A 235 8.03 -19.66 13.27
N ASN A 236 8.32 -19.38 14.54
CA ASN A 236 7.72 -20.08 15.68
C ASN A 236 6.20 -19.87 15.80
N ILE A 237 5.71 -18.68 15.46
CA ILE A 237 4.27 -18.35 15.46
C ILE A 237 3.59 -18.66 14.11
N ASN A 238 4.34 -19.26 13.19
CA ASN A 238 3.92 -19.55 11.82
C ASN A 238 3.28 -18.32 11.15
N LEU A 239 4.00 -17.20 11.12
CA LEU A 239 3.53 -15.95 10.51
C LEU A 239 3.35 -16.10 8.99
N GLY A 240 2.19 -15.77 8.43
CA GLY A 240 1.92 -15.85 6.99
C GLY A 240 2.33 -14.59 6.23
N LEU A 241 1.89 -13.43 6.69
CA LEU A 241 2.07 -12.14 6.03
C LEU A 241 2.48 -11.04 7.00
N LEU A 242 3.53 -10.29 6.68
CA LEU A 242 3.88 -9.05 7.36
C LEU A 242 3.47 -7.84 6.51
N VAL A 243 2.55 -7.02 7.00
CA VAL A 243 2.12 -5.79 6.34
C VAL A 243 2.81 -4.60 6.99
N ILE A 244 3.38 -3.70 6.19
CA ILE A 244 4.01 -2.46 6.66
C ILE A 244 3.37 -1.29 5.92
N ASP A 245 2.58 -0.52 6.66
CA ASP A 245 1.82 0.63 6.14
C ASP A 245 2.58 1.95 6.37
N GLU A 246 2.15 2.99 5.65
CA GLU A 246 2.69 4.35 5.71
C GLU A 246 4.20 4.45 5.46
N LEU A 247 4.72 3.63 4.54
CA LEU A 247 6.16 3.50 4.27
C LEU A 247 6.88 4.82 4.02
N GLN A 248 6.18 5.88 3.60
CA GLN A 248 6.76 7.21 3.35
C GLN A 248 7.30 7.87 4.61
N HIS A 249 6.91 7.39 5.79
CA HIS A 249 7.53 7.82 7.04
C HIS A 249 8.97 7.29 7.22
N LEU A 250 9.37 6.26 6.47
CA LEU A 250 10.76 5.82 6.35
C LEU A 250 11.43 6.52 5.17
N ASN A 251 11.68 7.82 5.27
CA ASN A 251 12.32 8.61 4.20
C ASN A 251 13.75 9.06 4.54
N LYS A 252 14.25 8.76 5.74
CA LYS A 252 15.62 9.09 6.18
C LYS A 252 16.55 7.90 5.99
N ASN A 253 17.73 8.12 5.40
CA ASN A 253 18.76 7.09 5.21
C ASN A 253 18.29 5.88 4.39
N THR A 254 17.91 6.12 3.13
CA THR A 254 17.44 5.10 2.18
C THR A 254 18.26 3.81 2.21
N SER A 255 19.58 3.87 2.15
CA SER A 255 20.43 2.67 2.13
C SER A 255 20.26 1.79 3.37
N GLN A 256 20.09 2.39 4.55
CA GLN A 256 19.89 1.64 5.79
C GLN A 256 18.51 0.97 5.81
N ILE A 257 17.48 1.68 5.34
CA ILE A 257 16.12 1.14 5.22
C ILE A 257 16.08 -0.03 4.22
N MET A 258 16.75 0.12 3.08
CA MET A 258 16.80 -0.93 2.07
C MET A 258 17.55 -2.16 2.59
N ASN A 259 18.69 -1.98 3.25
CA ASN A 259 19.41 -3.06 3.91
C ASN A 259 18.55 -3.76 4.97
N TYR A 260 17.79 -3.00 5.76
CA TYR A 260 16.85 -3.55 6.73
C TYR A 260 15.78 -4.43 6.07
N PHE A 261 15.12 -3.96 5.01
CA PHE A 261 14.10 -4.75 4.33
C PHE A 261 14.67 -5.99 3.63
N VAL A 262 15.85 -5.88 3.01
CA VAL A 262 16.55 -7.03 2.43
C VAL A 262 16.88 -8.06 3.52
N ALA A 263 17.42 -7.61 4.65
CA ALA A 263 17.73 -8.47 5.77
C ALA A 263 16.46 -9.11 6.36
N LEU A 264 15.39 -8.34 6.54
CA LEU A 264 14.10 -8.82 7.04
C LEU A 264 13.51 -9.89 6.12
N MET A 265 13.44 -9.63 4.81
CA MET A 265 12.99 -10.60 3.79
C MET A 265 13.80 -11.90 3.85
N ASN A 266 15.13 -11.80 3.91
CA ASN A 266 16.02 -12.96 3.94
C ASN A 266 15.88 -13.77 5.25
N THR A 267 15.61 -13.09 6.36
CA THR A 267 15.62 -13.71 7.69
C THR A 267 14.28 -14.37 8.01
N PHE A 268 13.17 -13.75 7.59
CA PHE A 268 11.86 -14.21 8.01
C PHE A 268 11.39 -15.41 7.20
N GLY A 269 11.71 -15.46 5.89
CA GLY A 269 11.05 -16.41 4.98
C GLY A 269 9.52 -16.23 4.96
N VAL A 270 9.05 -15.02 5.31
CA VAL A 270 7.63 -14.62 5.38
C VAL A 270 7.36 -13.64 4.24
N ALA A 271 6.16 -13.70 3.66
CA ALA A 271 5.76 -12.73 2.66
C ALA A 271 5.54 -11.34 3.28
N ILE A 272 5.92 -10.28 2.57
CA ILE A 272 5.77 -8.90 3.03
C ILE A 272 4.89 -8.11 2.07
N LEU A 273 3.99 -7.29 2.61
CA LEU A 273 3.27 -6.28 1.86
C LEU A 273 3.72 -4.89 2.32
N LEU A 274 4.31 -4.12 1.41
CA LEU A 274 4.67 -2.74 1.63
C LEU A 274 3.58 -1.81 1.08
N ILE A 275 3.11 -0.86 1.89
CA ILE A 275 2.09 0.11 1.51
C ILE A 275 2.64 1.52 1.73
N GLY A 276 2.46 2.41 0.76
CA GLY A 276 2.91 3.78 0.91
C GLY A 276 2.37 4.73 -0.17
N THR A 277 2.91 5.94 -0.17
CA THR A 277 2.65 6.95 -1.20
C THR A 277 3.69 6.87 -2.33
N PRO A 278 3.43 7.50 -3.48
CA PRO A 278 4.40 7.58 -4.58
C PRO A 278 5.80 8.08 -4.19
N ALA A 279 5.93 8.82 -3.08
CA ALA A 279 7.21 9.26 -2.54
C ALA A 279 8.18 8.10 -2.25
N CYS A 280 7.68 6.94 -1.81
CA CYS A 280 8.49 5.75 -1.54
C CYS A 280 8.96 5.03 -2.80
N TYR A 281 8.36 5.31 -3.95
CA TYR A 281 8.53 4.50 -5.13
C TYR A 281 9.98 4.53 -5.64
N ASP A 282 10.55 5.73 -5.74
CA ASP A 282 11.94 5.93 -6.17
C ASP A 282 12.91 5.30 -5.16
N MET A 283 12.57 5.28 -3.86
CA MET A 283 13.36 4.63 -2.81
C MET A 283 13.45 3.11 -3.03
N LEU A 284 12.32 2.46 -3.31
CA LEU A 284 12.24 1.00 -3.46
C LEU A 284 12.77 0.50 -4.80
N THR A 285 12.53 1.26 -5.87
CA THR A 285 12.96 0.88 -7.24
C THR A 285 14.40 1.23 -7.55
N GLY A 286 15.05 2.07 -6.73
CA GLY A 286 16.46 2.41 -6.85
C GLY A 286 17.41 1.24 -6.61
N GLU A 287 16.99 0.19 -5.88
CA GLU A 287 17.81 -1.00 -5.65
C GLU A 287 17.21 -2.26 -6.29
N LEU A 288 17.96 -2.85 -7.24
CA LEU A 288 17.60 -4.07 -7.96
C LEU A 288 17.14 -5.23 -7.04
N ARG A 289 17.71 -5.33 -5.83
CA ARG A 289 17.43 -6.44 -4.91
C ARG A 289 16.00 -6.42 -4.36
N ILE A 290 15.42 -5.24 -4.15
CA ILE A 290 14.02 -5.11 -3.72
C ILE A 290 13.12 -5.11 -4.95
N ALA A 291 13.51 -4.37 -6.00
CA ALA A 291 12.75 -4.31 -7.25
C ALA A 291 12.44 -5.71 -7.82
N ARG A 292 13.43 -6.63 -7.87
CA ARG A 292 13.23 -8.00 -8.37
C ARG A 292 12.22 -8.83 -7.57
N ARG A 293 12.12 -8.59 -6.25
CA ARG A 293 11.19 -9.31 -5.37
C ARG A 293 9.77 -8.76 -5.46
N VAL A 294 9.66 -7.43 -5.58
CA VAL A 294 8.41 -6.73 -5.85
C VAL A 294 7.80 -7.15 -7.18
N THR A 295 8.61 -7.20 -8.25
CA THR A 295 8.13 -7.59 -9.59
C THR A 295 7.58 -9.01 -9.65
N GLY A 296 8.09 -9.93 -8.80
CA GLY A 296 7.67 -11.32 -8.80
C GLY A 296 6.32 -11.57 -8.09
N SER A 297 5.99 -10.78 -7.06
CA SER A 297 4.81 -11.01 -6.21
C SER A 297 3.67 -10.01 -6.45
N GLY A 298 3.94 -8.96 -7.22
CA GLY A 298 2.94 -8.01 -7.70
C GLY A 298 3.15 -6.60 -7.18
N GLU A 299 2.90 -5.65 -8.09
CA GLU A 299 2.89 -4.22 -7.82
C GLU A 299 1.53 -3.64 -8.21
N ILE A 300 0.93 -2.87 -7.32
CA ILE A 300 -0.31 -2.15 -7.56
C ILE A 300 -0.06 -0.65 -7.37
N ILE A 301 -0.20 0.09 -8.46
CA ILE A 301 -0.16 1.56 -8.47
C ILE A 301 -1.60 2.07 -8.53
N TRP A 302 -1.99 2.77 -7.48
CA TRP A 302 -3.34 3.28 -7.27
C TRP A 302 -3.35 4.81 -7.28
N ASN A 303 -3.38 5.35 -8.50
CA ASN A 303 -3.56 6.78 -8.73
C ASN A 303 -5.02 7.20 -8.48
N ASN A 304 -5.28 8.51 -8.49
CA ASN A 304 -6.63 9.06 -8.44
C ASN A 304 -7.52 8.52 -9.58
N MET A 305 -8.83 8.41 -9.33
CA MET A 305 -9.78 7.97 -10.34
C MET A 305 -9.88 9.01 -11.46
N LYS A 306 -10.04 8.54 -12.70
CA LYS A 306 -10.37 9.41 -13.84
C LYS A 306 -11.88 9.64 -13.89
N ASN A 307 -12.33 10.67 -14.61
CA ASN A 307 -13.76 10.92 -14.82
C ASN A 307 -14.37 9.91 -15.79
N ASP A 308 -14.40 8.65 -15.41
CA ASP A 308 -14.82 7.54 -16.24
C ASP A 308 -15.87 6.67 -15.52
N LYS A 309 -15.99 5.41 -15.96
CA LYS A 309 -16.93 4.43 -15.39
C LYS A 309 -16.58 4.07 -13.94
N GLU A 310 -15.30 4.07 -13.56
CA GLU A 310 -14.88 3.74 -12.20
C GLU A 310 -15.29 4.85 -11.23
N PHE A 311 -15.03 6.11 -11.57
CA PHE A 311 -15.49 7.24 -10.77
C PHE A 311 -17.02 7.30 -10.68
N ARG A 312 -17.73 7.07 -11.79
CA ARG A 312 -19.20 6.98 -11.80
C ARG A 312 -19.70 5.88 -10.89
N LEU A 313 -19.11 4.69 -10.93
CA LEU A 313 -19.46 3.60 -10.02
C LEU A 313 -19.24 4.00 -8.56
N PHE A 314 -18.10 4.62 -8.27
CA PHE A 314 -17.76 5.09 -6.92
C PHE A 314 -18.79 6.09 -6.40
N ILE A 315 -19.00 7.20 -7.10
CA ILE A 315 -19.90 8.26 -6.64
C ILE A 315 -21.36 7.78 -6.57
N ASN A 316 -21.82 6.93 -7.49
CA ASN A 316 -23.14 6.29 -7.39
C ASN A 316 -23.31 5.46 -6.12
N GLY A 317 -22.25 4.76 -5.68
CA GLY A 317 -22.23 4.04 -4.42
C GLY A 317 -22.33 4.97 -3.21
N ILE A 318 -21.58 6.08 -3.23
CA ILE A 318 -21.61 7.08 -2.16
C ILE A 318 -22.97 7.80 -2.08
N TRP A 319 -23.53 8.20 -3.23
CA TRP A 319 -24.70 9.07 -3.33
C TRP A 319 -25.98 8.48 -2.73
N LYS A 320 -26.05 7.14 -2.59
CA LYS A 320 -27.17 6.45 -1.94
C LYS A 320 -27.31 6.78 -0.45
N ASN A 321 -26.26 7.33 0.16
CA ASN A 321 -26.13 7.53 1.60
C ASN A 321 -26.47 8.97 2.02
N GLN A 322 -27.64 9.46 1.60
CA GLN A 322 -28.12 10.80 1.91
C GLN A 322 -28.95 10.85 3.20
N TYR A 323 -28.63 11.81 4.07
CA TYR A 323 -29.32 12.13 5.33
C TYR A 323 -30.20 13.40 5.26
N VAL A 324 -30.21 14.08 4.12
CA VAL A 324 -31.18 15.16 3.83
C VAL A 324 -32.58 14.56 3.65
N ARG A 325 -33.62 15.32 4.02
CA ARG A 325 -35.03 14.87 3.88
C ARG A 325 -35.43 14.69 2.42
N ASN A 326 -35.04 15.64 1.56
CA ASN A 326 -35.32 15.57 0.13
C ASN A 326 -34.08 15.03 -0.59
N ARG A 327 -34.07 13.72 -0.85
CA ARG A 327 -32.94 13.08 -1.53
C ARG A 327 -32.80 13.61 -2.96
N ALA A 328 -31.61 14.13 -3.26
CA ALA A 328 -31.27 14.60 -4.59
C ALA A 328 -30.95 13.41 -5.50
N ASN A 329 -31.39 13.49 -6.75
CA ASN A 329 -30.94 12.57 -7.80
C ASN A 329 -29.48 12.88 -8.16
N LEU A 330 -28.74 11.86 -8.60
CA LEU A 330 -27.41 12.06 -9.16
C LEU A 330 -27.52 12.20 -10.67
N ASP A 331 -27.15 13.35 -11.18
CA ASP A 331 -27.05 13.61 -12.62
C ASP A 331 -25.59 13.82 -13.04
N GLU A 332 -25.36 13.89 -14.35
CA GLU A 332 -24.03 14.10 -14.91
C GLU A 332 -23.41 15.45 -14.54
N GLU A 333 -24.21 16.49 -14.28
CA GLU A 333 -23.70 17.79 -13.86
C GLU A 333 -23.06 17.72 -12.48
N ILE A 334 -23.76 17.11 -11.50
CA ILE A 334 -23.24 16.89 -10.16
C ILE A 334 -22.02 15.97 -10.20
N ILE A 335 -22.06 14.89 -10.99
CA ILE A 335 -20.91 13.98 -11.14
C ILE A 335 -19.68 14.75 -11.62
N ASN A 336 -19.83 15.55 -12.68
CA ASN A 336 -18.73 16.32 -13.24
C ASN A 336 -18.24 17.40 -12.27
N LEU A 337 -19.13 18.05 -11.51
CA LEU A 337 -18.76 19.00 -10.47
C LEU A 337 -17.92 18.33 -9.38
N PHE A 338 -18.38 17.19 -8.84
CA PHE A 338 -17.62 16.44 -7.84
C PHE A 338 -16.26 16.01 -8.39
N TYR A 339 -16.19 15.55 -9.64
CA TYR A 339 -14.92 15.22 -10.25
C TYR A 339 -14.00 16.43 -10.37
N GLU A 340 -14.49 17.56 -10.89
CA GLU A 340 -13.71 18.79 -11.04
C GLU A 340 -13.11 19.24 -9.72
N LYS A 341 -13.93 19.26 -8.65
CA LYS A 341 -13.48 19.68 -7.33
C LYS A 341 -12.52 18.69 -6.68
N THR A 342 -12.75 17.38 -6.82
CA THR A 342 -11.99 16.38 -6.05
C THR A 342 -10.87 15.70 -6.81
N GLN A 343 -10.85 15.85 -8.14
CA GLN A 343 -9.96 15.17 -9.07
C GLN A 343 -9.95 13.65 -8.88
N GLY A 344 -11.08 13.07 -8.46
CA GLY A 344 -11.23 11.62 -8.28
C GLY A 344 -10.50 11.05 -7.06
N ILE A 345 -10.11 11.87 -6.08
CA ILE A 345 -9.58 11.39 -4.80
C ILE A 345 -10.75 10.95 -3.90
N SER A 346 -10.80 9.66 -3.56
CA SER A 346 -11.92 9.04 -2.84
C SER A 346 -12.29 9.75 -1.53
N ASP A 347 -11.30 10.08 -0.69
CA ASP A 347 -11.50 10.78 0.57
C ASP A 347 -12.12 12.17 0.39
N LEU A 348 -11.70 12.91 -0.63
CA LEU A 348 -12.24 14.24 -0.91
C LEU A 348 -13.68 14.19 -1.41
N VAL A 349 -14.03 13.19 -2.22
CA VAL A 349 -15.42 12.96 -2.66
C VAL A 349 -16.32 12.72 -1.47
N VAL A 350 -15.92 11.84 -0.55
CA VAL A 350 -16.71 11.53 0.65
C VAL A 350 -16.82 12.74 1.57
N LYS A 351 -15.71 13.47 1.81
CA LYS A 351 -15.70 14.69 2.61
C LYS A 351 -16.60 15.77 2.02
N LEU A 352 -16.50 16.05 0.72
CA LEU A 352 -17.35 17.03 0.06
C LEU A 352 -18.82 16.63 0.15
N PHE A 353 -19.14 15.34 -0.02
CA PHE A 353 -20.49 14.82 0.10
C PHE A 353 -21.06 14.97 1.52
N VAL A 354 -20.26 14.66 2.55
CA VAL A 354 -20.66 14.80 3.95
C VAL A 354 -20.81 16.27 4.35
N SER A 355 -19.84 17.12 4.02
CA SER A 355 -19.89 18.57 4.27
C SER A 355 -21.09 19.22 3.60
N THR A 356 -21.37 18.88 2.34
CA THR A 356 -22.52 19.44 1.61
C THR A 356 -23.83 19.11 2.31
N GLN A 357 -24.01 17.85 2.73
CA GLN A 357 -25.20 17.46 3.48
C GLN A 357 -25.30 18.15 4.84
N LYS A 358 -24.18 18.28 5.55
CA LYS A 358 -24.14 18.98 6.83
C LYS A 358 -24.67 20.41 6.68
N VAL A 359 -24.16 21.16 5.70
CA VAL A 359 -24.62 22.53 5.44
C VAL A 359 -26.07 22.57 4.94
N ALA A 360 -26.51 21.59 4.14
CA ALA A 360 -27.90 21.49 3.72
C ALA A 360 -28.86 21.33 4.91
N ILE A 361 -28.48 20.53 5.90
CA ILE A 361 -29.24 20.24 7.11
C ILE A 361 -29.21 21.46 8.05
N GLU A 362 -28.04 22.01 8.36
CA GLU A 362 -27.88 23.17 9.27
C GLU A 362 -28.59 24.44 8.77
N ARG A 363 -28.74 24.58 7.45
CA ARG A 363 -29.44 25.72 6.85
C ARG A 363 -30.89 25.44 6.49
N ASN A 364 -31.40 24.26 6.86
CA ASN A 364 -32.75 23.80 6.54
C ASN A 364 -33.08 23.85 5.03
N ILE A 365 -32.07 23.69 4.17
CA ILE A 365 -32.21 23.57 2.70
C ILE A 365 -32.71 22.15 2.36
N GLU A 366 -32.26 21.16 3.13
CA GLU A 366 -32.75 19.77 3.10
C GLU A 366 -32.69 19.06 1.73
N THR A 367 -31.80 19.52 0.84
CA THR A 367 -31.47 18.90 -0.44
C THR A 367 -30.04 19.26 -0.84
N ILE A 368 -29.45 18.47 -1.73
CA ILE A 368 -28.14 18.77 -2.32
C ILE A 368 -28.35 19.42 -3.69
N THR A 369 -27.82 20.62 -3.88
CA THR A 369 -27.82 21.31 -5.18
C THR A 369 -26.40 21.65 -5.63
N LYS A 370 -26.25 21.96 -6.92
CA LYS A 370 -24.98 22.38 -7.52
C LYS A 370 -24.38 23.60 -6.81
N GLU A 371 -25.18 24.64 -6.60
CA GLU A 371 -24.77 25.89 -5.97
C GLU A 371 -24.32 25.67 -4.53
N LEU A 372 -24.95 24.73 -3.83
CA LEU A 372 -24.57 24.37 -2.47
C LEU A 372 -23.20 23.69 -2.44
N VAL A 373 -22.96 22.72 -3.34
CA VAL A 373 -21.67 22.02 -3.45
C VAL A 373 -20.54 23.01 -3.75
N GLU A 374 -20.75 23.94 -4.68
CA GLU A 374 -19.78 25.00 -5.00
C GLU A 374 -19.47 25.88 -3.80
N LYS A 375 -20.49 26.39 -3.10
CA LYS A 375 -20.32 27.22 -1.89
C LYS A 375 -19.57 26.49 -0.79
N VAL A 376 -19.87 25.21 -0.58
CA VAL A 376 -19.22 24.37 0.43
C VAL A 376 -17.76 24.15 0.07
N TRP A 377 -17.47 23.81 -1.19
CA TRP A 377 -16.10 23.68 -1.68
C TRP A 377 -15.29 24.96 -1.46
N ASP A 378 -15.86 26.11 -1.82
CA ASP A 378 -15.17 27.39 -1.73
C ASP A 378 -14.90 27.85 -0.30
N LYS A 379 -15.80 27.50 0.62
CA LYS A 379 -15.71 27.91 2.02
C LYS A 379 -14.86 26.96 2.86
N GLU A 380 -15.06 25.64 2.71
CA GLU A 380 -14.48 24.63 3.62
C GLU A 380 -13.21 23.97 3.09
N PHE A 381 -12.99 23.93 1.77
CA PHE A 381 -11.85 23.22 1.16
C PHE A 381 -10.70 24.16 0.73
N LYS A 382 -10.64 25.38 1.29
CA LYS A 382 -9.68 26.44 0.89
C LYS A 382 -8.21 25.97 0.87
N LEU A 383 -7.80 25.19 1.87
CA LEU A 383 -6.42 24.69 1.99
C LEU A 383 -6.05 23.68 0.89
N LEU A 384 -7.03 22.98 0.32
CA LEU A 384 -6.81 21.93 -0.67
C LEU A 384 -6.81 22.47 -2.10
N LYS A 385 -7.45 23.62 -2.37
CA LYS A 385 -7.55 24.22 -3.72
C LYS A 385 -6.22 24.32 -4.48
N PRO A 386 -5.09 24.76 -3.88
CA PRO A 386 -3.81 24.82 -4.59
C PRO A 386 -3.26 23.44 -4.97
N MET A 387 -3.49 22.43 -4.12
CA MET A 387 -3.07 21.05 -4.39
C MET A 387 -3.91 20.44 -5.52
N ILE A 388 -5.23 20.63 -5.48
CA ILE A 388 -6.15 20.09 -6.50
C ILE A 388 -5.93 20.74 -7.86
N SER A 389 -5.73 22.07 -7.90
CA SER A 389 -5.44 22.75 -9.16
C SER A 389 -4.12 22.26 -9.80
N SER A 390 -3.16 21.78 -9.01
CA SER A 390 -1.93 21.16 -9.53
C SER A 390 -2.19 19.83 -10.23
N ILE A 391 -3.11 19.01 -9.72
CA ILE A 391 -3.54 17.76 -10.37
C ILE A 391 -4.32 18.08 -11.66
N ALA A 392 -5.28 19.01 -11.56
CA ALA A 392 -6.18 19.36 -12.66
C ALA A 392 -5.42 19.93 -13.87
N SER A 393 -4.38 20.72 -13.62
CA SER A 393 -3.52 21.29 -14.66
C SER A 393 -2.52 20.29 -15.25
N ASN A 394 -2.47 19.05 -14.73
CA ASN A 394 -1.45 18.03 -15.04
C ASN A 394 -0.01 18.58 -14.98
N ASN A 395 0.19 19.62 -14.17
CA ASN A 395 1.44 20.35 -14.11
C ASN A 395 2.42 19.58 -13.22
N ARG A 396 3.25 18.74 -13.86
CA ARG A 396 4.24 17.90 -13.18
C ARG A 396 5.10 18.69 -12.19
N ALA A 397 5.54 19.90 -12.52
CA ALA A 397 6.36 20.74 -11.64
C ALA A 397 5.63 21.23 -10.39
N LYS A 398 4.33 21.54 -10.48
CA LYS A 398 3.49 21.85 -9.31
C LYS A 398 3.17 20.60 -8.49
N MET A 399 2.96 19.45 -9.15
CA MET A 399 2.73 18.17 -8.46
C MET A 399 3.97 17.68 -7.70
N PHE A 400 5.17 17.97 -8.19
CA PHE A 400 6.43 17.71 -7.46
C PHE A 400 6.54 18.47 -6.14
N LYS A 401 5.78 19.55 -5.92
CA LYS A 401 5.74 20.26 -4.64
C LYS A 401 4.97 19.51 -3.54
N TYR A 402 4.18 18.50 -3.90
CA TYR A 402 3.33 17.74 -2.98
C TYR A 402 3.63 16.24 -3.10
N GLU A 403 4.43 15.72 -2.16
CA GLU A 403 4.90 14.32 -2.16
C GLU A 403 3.75 13.29 -2.19
N ASP A 404 2.61 13.62 -1.60
CA ASP A 404 1.45 12.72 -1.46
C ASP A 404 0.60 12.53 -2.73
N ILE A 405 0.83 13.34 -3.78
CA ILE A 405 -0.04 13.46 -4.97
C ILE A 405 0.76 13.31 -6.28
N ARG A 406 1.96 12.76 -6.21
CA ARG A 406 2.82 12.58 -7.39
C ARG A 406 2.33 11.40 -8.25
N VAL A 407 1.73 11.66 -9.42
CA VAL A 407 1.28 10.60 -10.35
C VAL A 407 2.47 9.74 -10.80
N LEU A 408 2.34 8.42 -10.69
CA LEU A 408 3.27 7.47 -11.29
C LEU A 408 2.68 6.96 -12.61
N GLU A 409 3.39 7.17 -13.71
CA GLU A 409 3.03 6.64 -15.02
C GLU A 409 3.63 5.26 -15.26
N SER A 410 2.77 4.27 -15.52
CA SER A 410 3.13 2.86 -15.76
C SER A 410 4.19 2.67 -16.86
N ASN A 411 4.23 3.53 -17.89
CA ASN A 411 5.18 3.42 -19.00
C ASN A 411 6.59 3.94 -18.68
N SER A 412 6.73 4.86 -17.71
CA SER A 412 8.04 5.36 -17.26
C SER A 412 8.78 4.34 -16.38
N ILE A 413 8.03 3.46 -15.72
CA ILE A 413 8.49 2.40 -14.82
C ILE A 413 9.15 1.26 -15.61
N ILE A 414 8.54 0.83 -16.72
CA ILE A 414 9.10 -0.21 -17.59
C ILE A 414 10.43 0.24 -18.22
N LYS A 415 10.56 1.55 -18.55
CA LYS A 415 11.80 2.12 -19.10
C LYS A 415 12.93 2.20 -18.07
N LYS A 416 12.63 2.59 -16.82
CA LYS A 416 13.62 2.58 -15.72
C LYS A 416 14.07 1.15 -15.41
N ALA A 417 13.15 0.19 -15.30
CA ALA A 417 13.50 -1.22 -15.06
C ALA A 417 14.40 -1.81 -16.16
N LYS A 418 14.08 -1.56 -17.44
CA LYS A 418 14.91 -2.00 -18.59
C LYS A 418 16.26 -1.29 -18.69
N ALA A 419 16.36 -0.03 -18.25
CA ALA A 419 17.62 0.71 -18.23
C ALA A 419 18.60 0.14 -17.18
N VAL A 420 18.09 -0.37 -16.07
CA VAL A 420 18.91 -0.97 -15.01
C VAL A 420 19.39 -2.39 -15.41
N GLU A 421 18.58 -3.18 -16.12
CA GLU A 421 19.02 -4.47 -16.70
C GLU A 421 20.17 -4.30 -17.70
N LYS A 422 20.09 -3.32 -18.60
CA LYS A 422 21.12 -3.07 -19.63
C LYS A 422 22.48 -2.66 -19.06
N ASN A 423 22.53 -2.07 -17.88
CA ASN A 423 23.80 -1.66 -17.25
C ASN A 423 24.55 -2.81 -16.56
N SER A 424 23.91 -3.98 -16.37
CA SER A 424 24.51 -5.12 -15.65
C SER A 424 25.07 -6.22 -16.58
N LEU A 425 24.74 -6.21 -17.87
CA LEU A 425 25.24 -7.16 -18.87
C LEU A 425 26.55 -6.72 -19.53
N GLY A 426 27.23 -5.71 -18.96
CA GLY A 426 28.43 -5.08 -19.49
C GLY A 426 29.63 -5.13 -18.57
N GLU A 427 29.77 -6.14 -17.71
CA GLU A 427 31.05 -6.40 -17.02
C GLU A 427 31.80 -7.48 -17.81
N LYS A 428 32.67 -7.03 -18.73
CA LYS A 428 33.86 -7.80 -19.10
C LYS A 428 35.07 -7.12 -18.48
N GLU A 429 35.78 -7.90 -17.69
CA GLU A 429 37.05 -7.62 -17.03
C GLU A 429 38.08 -7.06 -18.02
N GLY A 430 38.83 -6.03 -17.60
CA GLY A 430 39.91 -5.45 -18.40
C GLY A 430 40.41 -4.10 -17.89
N THR A 431 41.36 -4.15 -16.96
CA THR A 431 42.43 -3.16 -16.73
C THR A 431 42.03 -1.72 -16.37
N ILE A 432 41.91 -1.45 -15.06
CA ILE A 432 42.00 -0.11 -14.49
C ILE A 432 43.47 0.32 -14.53
N LYS A 433 43.88 1.03 -15.58
CA LYS A 433 45.00 1.98 -15.58
C LYS A 433 44.87 2.88 -16.81
N GLU A 434 45.06 4.18 -16.58
CA GLU A 434 45.00 5.29 -17.55
C GLU A 434 43.61 5.69 -18.04
N ASN A 435 42.96 6.61 -17.30
CA ASN A 435 42.20 7.74 -17.88
C ASN A 435 41.81 8.81 -16.84
N ILE A 436 42.62 9.00 -15.79
CA ILE A 436 42.64 10.29 -15.09
C ILE A 436 43.62 11.17 -15.86
N LEU A 437 43.15 11.86 -16.90
CA LEU A 437 43.72 13.07 -17.53
C LEU A 437 43.21 13.17 -18.98
N LYS A 438 42.05 13.83 -19.15
CA LYS A 438 41.71 14.78 -20.24
C LYS A 438 40.19 14.90 -20.33
N GLY A 439 39.67 16.08 -19.97
CA GLY A 439 38.29 16.44 -20.18
C GLY A 439 37.90 16.37 -21.66
N LYS A 440 36.93 15.51 -21.98
CA LYS A 440 36.11 15.63 -23.19
C LYS A 440 34.65 15.51 -22.78
N LYS A 441 33.93 16.63 -22.81
CA LYS A 441 32.45 16.68 -22.77
C LYS A 441 31.92 15.76 -23.89
N LYS A 442 31.36 14.59 -23.55
CA LYS A 442 30.62 13.77 -24.51
C LYS A 442 29.41 14.57 -24.99
N LYS A 443 29.43 15.05 -26.25
CA LYS A 443 28.24 15.62 -26.93
C LYS A 443 27.18 14.52 -27.03
N ILE A 444 26.03 14.72 -26.41
CA ILE A 444 24.87 13.82 -26.50
C ILE A 444 24.36 13.85 -27.95
N LYS A 445 24.28 12.69 -28.62
CA LYS A 445 23.67 12.57 -29.96
C LYS A 445 22.15 12.63 -29.82
N ILE A 446 21.54 13.69 -30.34
CA ILE A 446 20.08 13.96 -30.26
C ILE A 446 19.25 12.86 -30.95
N SER A 447 19.81 12.18 -31.96
CA SER A 447 19.12 11.17 -32.78
C SER A 447 18.70 9.90 -32.02
N GLY A 448 19.14 9.72 -30.76
CA GLY A 448 18.74 8.59 -29.91
C GLY A 448 17.71 8.92 -28.83
N LEU A 449 17.17 10.15 -28.81
CA LEU A 449 16.23 10.62 -27.79
C LEU A 449 14.79 10.60 -28.33
N GLU A 450 13.84 10.17 -27.50
CA GLU A 450 12.41 10.17 -27.83
C GLU A 450 11.87 11.61 -27.92
N GLY A 451 10.79 11.82 -28.70
CA GLY A 451 10.28 13.16 -29.03
C GLY A 451 9.81 14.00 -27.83
N ASN A 452 9.50 13.35 -26.72
CA ASN A 452 9.05 13.94 -25.46
C ASN A 452 10.16 14.02 -24.38
N ASP A 453 11.43 13.69 -24.71
CA ASP A 453 12.56 13.88 -23.80
C ASP A 453 12.92 15.38 -23.69
N ILE A 454 12.93 15.89 -22.46
CA ILE A 454 13.25 17.29 -22.12
C ILE A 454 14.57 17.74 -22.76
N ARG A 455 15.58 16.86 -22.84
CA ARG A 455 16.89 17.19 -23.43
C ARG A 455 16.78 17.36 -24.94
N ARG A 456 15.92 16.59 -25.61
CA ARG A 456 15.67 16.74 -27.04
C ARG A 456 14.91 18.02 -27.32
N ILE A 457 13.86 18.29 -26.56
CA ILE A 457 13.04 19.51 -26.64
C ILE A 457 13.91 20.76 -26.47
N ILE A 458 14.76 20.79 -25.44
CA ILE A 458 15.67 21.93 -25.20
C ILE A 458 16.66 22.09 -26.35
N VAL A 459 17.25 21.00 -26.83
CA VAL A 459 18.27 21.09 -27.89
C VAL A 459 17.65 21.44 -29.26
N GLU A 460 16.44 20.97 -29.56
CA GLU A 460 15.68 21.37 -30.74
C GLU A 460 15.19 22.82 -30.63
N GLY A 461 14.75 23.26 -29.45
CA GLY A 461 14.38 24.65 -29.18
C GLY A 461 15.55 25.62 -29.32
N ILE A 462 16.74 25.27 -28.80
CA ILE A 462 17.96 26.06 -28.99
C ILE A 462 18.34 26.16 -30.48
N LYS A 463 18.16 25.08 -31.27
CA LYS A 463 18.36 25.13 -32.73
C LYS A 463 17.38 26.06 -33.45
N GLN A 464 16.20 26.27 -32.87
CA GLN A 464 15.19 27.20 -33.36
C GLN A 464 15.36 28.62 -32.78
N GLY A 465 16.47 28.91 -32.09
CA GLY A 465 16.76 30.22 -31.51
C GLY A 465 16.03 30.53 -30.21
N LYS A 466 15.34 29.54 -29.62
CA LYS A 466 14.59 29.69 -28.36
C LYS A 466 15.49 29.43 -27.17
N ASN A 467 15.25 30.13 -26.06
CA ASN A 467 15.90 29.78 -24.81
C ASN A 467 15.28 28.50 -24.20
N ASN A 468 15.94 27.91 -23.20
CA ASN A 468 15.49 26.66 -22.58
C ASN A 468 14.05 26.75 -22.05
N TYR A 469 13.64 27.93 -21.61
CA TYR A 469 12.34 28.15 -20.99
C TYR A 469 11.22 28.22 -22.05
N GLU A 470 11.43 28.99 -23.13
CA GLU A 470 10.53 29.05 -24.29
C GLU A 470 10.36 27.68 -24.96
N ALA A 471 11.46 26.93 -25.13
CA ALA A 471 11.43 25.59 -25.70
C ALA A 471 10.53 24.62 -24.90
N LEU A 472 10.51 24.76 -23.57
CA LEU A 472 9.71 23.93 -22.69
C LEU A 472 8.23 24.37 -22.62
N ILE A 473 7.96 25.67 -22.80
CA ILE A 473 6.58 26.20 -22.92
C ILE A 473 5.93 25.71 -24.22
N ASP A 474 6.63 25.84 -25.35
CA ASP A 474 6.10 25.46 -26.66
C ASP A 474 5.84 23.95 -26.76
N ALA A 475 6.62 23.15 -26.04
CA ALA A 475 6.42 21.71 -25.96
C ALA A 475 5.34 21.29 -24.93
N GLY A 476 4.69 22.25 -24.26
CA GLY A 476 3.66 22.01 -23.25
C GLY A 476 4.17 21.30 -21.98
N VAL A 477 5.49 21.32 -21.74
CA VAL A 477 6.12 20.66 -20.58
C VAL A 477 5.99 21.53 -19.33
N ILE A 478 6.02 22.85 -19.50
CA ILE A 478 5.81 23.86 -18.45
C ILE A 478 4.82 24.93 -18.95
N VAL A 479 4.14 25.61 -18.02
CA VAL A 479 3.29 26.79 -18.32
C VAL A 479 4.07 28.08 -18.06
N SER A 480 3.68 29.17 -18.73
CA SER A 480 4.36 30.47 -18.59
C SER A 480 4.25 31.02 -17.16
N MET A 481 5.28 31.74 -16.74
CA MET A 481 5.38 32.43 -15.44
C MET A 481 4.24 33.45 -15.25
N ASP A 482 3.76 34.05 -16.34
CA ASP A 482 2.63 34.96 -16.31
C ASP A 482 1.31 34.22 -15.99
N MET A 483 1.12 33.00 -16.51
CA MET A 483 0.00 32.14 -16.09
C MET A 483 0.13 31.63 -14.65
N ILE A 484 1.34 31.63 -14.08
CA ILE A 484 1.58 31.27 -12.67
C ILE A 484 1.22 32.45 -11.74
N LEU A 485 1.42 33.69 -12.17
CA LEU A 485 1.18 34.90 -11.39
C LEU A 485 -0.28 35.38 -11.44
N ILE A 486 -0.98 35.16 -12.55
CA ILE A 486 -2.37 35.63 -12.74
C ILE A 486 -3.40 34.83 -11.91
N GLY A 487 -3.02 33.70 -11.29
CA GLY A 487 -3.90 32.93 -10.39
C GLY A 487 -4.14 33.54 -8.99
N SER A 488 -3.80 34.81 -8.78
CA SER A 488 -3.84 35.46 -7.44
C SER A 488 -4.76 36.69 -7.36
N VAL A 489 -5.49 37.06 -8.41
CA VAL A 489 -6.48 38.14 -8.38
C VAL A 489 -7.61 37.85 -9.38
N VAL A 490 -8.70 37.26 -8.88
CA VAL A 490 -10.11 37.71 -8.86
C VAL A 490 -10.93 36.57 -8.27
#